data_AF-A0A1L5KXF7-F1
#
_entry.id   AF-A0A1L5KXF7-F1
#
_cell.length_a   1.000
_cell.length_b   1.000
_cell.length_c   1.000
_cell.angle_alpha   90.00
_cell.angle_beta   90.00
_cell.angle_gamma   90.00
#
_symmetry.space_group_name_H-M   'P 1'
#
loop_
_entity.id
_entity.type
_entity.pdbx_description
1 polymer ?
#
loop_
_entity_poly.entity_id
_entity_poly.type
_entity_poly.pdbx_seq_one_letter_code
_entity_poly.pdbx_strand_id
1 'polypeptide(L)' 'VGKIVDHGKEICFPSGMEKMGPVIQKLYDTLTGIQMGRIQAPEGWLKVIE' A
#
# COMPACT_ATOMS: atom_id res chain seq x y z
N VAL A 1 -2.14 3.47 8.35
CA VAL A 1 -2.31 4.75 9.10
C VAL A 1 -2.43 4.39 10.56
N GLY A 2 -1.65 5.02 11.44
CA GLY A 2 -1.66 4.72 12.89
C GLY A 2 -2.48 5.68 13.75
N LYS A 3 -2.65 6.92 13.31
CA LYS A 3 -3.33 7.97 14.08
C LYS A 3 -3.91 9.02 13.15
N ILE A 4 -5.03 9.63 13.56
CA ILE A 4 -5.57 10.87 13.00
C ILE A 4 -5.56 11.93 14.10
N VAL A 5 -5.17 13.15 13.76
CA VAL A 5 -5.33 14.33 14.62
C VAL A 5 -6.43 15.20 14.01
N ASP A 6 -7.52 15.36 14.74
CA ASP A 6 -8.72 16.12 14.32
C ASP A 6 -8.98 17.24 15.34
N HIS A 7 -8.66 18.49 14.96
CA HIS A 7 -8.87 19.69 15.81
C HIS A 7 -8.37 19.54 17.26
N GLY A 8 -7.19 18.93 17.44
CA GLY A 8 -6.59 18.70 18.77
C GLY A 8 -7.02 17.40 19.46
N LYS A 9 -7.94 16.64 18.87
CA LYS A 9 -8.30 15.28 19.31
C LYS A 9 -7.45 14.25 18.57
N GLU A 10 -6.83 13.36 19.34
CA GLU A 10 -6.12 12.21 18.78
C GLU A 10 -7.04 10.99 18.70
N ILE A 11 -7.11 10.39 17.50
CA ILE A 11 -7.79 9.11 17.26
C ILE A 11 -6.71 8.11 16.84
N CYS A 12 -6.30 7.26 17.77
CA CYS A 12 -5.28 6.24 17.53
C CYS A 12 -5.93 4.94 17.04
N PHE A 13 -5.43 4.40 15.93
CA PHE A 13 -5.89 3.11 15.41
C PHE A 13 -5.12 1.97 16.09
N PRO A 14 -5.81 1.05 16.78
CA PRO A 14 -5.14 -0.10 17.41
C PRO A 14 -4.67 -1.13 16.39
N SER A 15 -5.27 -1.15 15.20
CA SER A 15 -4.97 -2.08 14.12
C SER A 15 -4.05 -1.45 13.07
N GLY A 16 -3.21 -2.26 12.43
CA GLY A 16 -2.34 -1.80 11.34
C GLY A 16 -0.97 -1.27 11.74
N MET A 17 -0.62 -1.33 13.04
CA MET A 17 0.69 -0.89 13.55
C MET A 17 1.76 -1.99 13.48
N GLU A 18 1.40 -3.26 13.72
CA GLU A 18 2.34 -4.38 13.63
C GLU A 18 2.40 -5.01 12.23
N LYS A 19 1.24 -5.11 11.56
CA LYS A 19 1.11 -5.69 10.23
C LYS A 19 0.09 -4.94 9.41
N MET A 20 0.30 -4.86 8.10
CA MET A 20 -0.68 -4.30 7.19
C MET A 20 -1.96 -5.14 7.19
N GLY A 21 -3.11 -4.48 7.07
CA GLY A 21 -4.38 -5.17 6.89
C GLY A 21 -4.44 -5.92 5.55
N PRO A 22 -5.32 -6.92 5.40
CA PRO A 22 -5.33 -7.84 4.26
C PRO A 22 -5.51 -7.14 2.90
N VAL A 23 -6.30 -6.07 2.86
CA VAL A 23 -6.52 -5.30 1.62
C VAL A 23 -5.26 -4.53 1.23
N ILE A 24 -4.65 -3.81 2.18
CA ILE A 24 -3.45 -3.01 1.91
C ILE A 24 -2.25 -3.92 1.60
N GLN A 25 -2.11 -5.04 2.30
CA GLN A 25 -1.07 -6.03 2.01
C GLN A 25 -1.19 -6.56 0.58
N LYS A 26 -2.41 -6.95 0.15
CA LYS A 26 -2.64 -7.41 -1.23
C LYS A 26 -2.27 -6.34 -2.26
N LEU A 27 -2.65 -5.08 -2.02
CA LEU A 27 -2.30 -3.97 -2.91
C LEU A 27 -0.77 -3.79 -2.96
N TYR A 28 -0.10 -3.79 -1.82
CA TYR A 28 1.36 -3.66 -1.73
C TYR A 28 2.06 -4.79 -2.50
N ASP A 29 1.70 -6.05 -2.24
CA ASP A 29 2.33 -7.22 -2.89
C ASP A 29 2.08 -7.23 -4.40
N THR A 30 0.88 -6.84 -4.83
CA THR A 30 0.53 -6.78 -6.26
C THR A 30 1.32 -5.69 -6.97
N LEU A 31 1.29 -4.46 -6.46
CA LEU A 31 1.94 -3.32 -7.11
C LEU A 31 3.45 -3.47 -7.11
N THR A 32 4.05 -3.93 -6.01
CA THR A 32 5.50 -4.19 -5.95
C THR A 32 5.89 -5.39 -6.81
N GLY A 33 5.07 -6.44 -6.88
CA GLY A 33 5.27 -7.57 -7.78
C GLY A 33 5.30 -7.13 -9.25
N ILE A 34 4.41 -6.21 -9.64
CA ILE A 34 4.41 -5.59 -10.97
C ILE A 34 5.68 -4.77 -11.20
N GLN A 35 6.03 -3.87 -10.29
CA GLN A 35 7.19 -2.98 -10.42
C GLN A 35 8.52 -3.74 -10.50
N MET A 36 8.62 -4.88 -9.82
CA MET A 36 9.82 -5.72 -9.80
C MET A 36 9.82 -6.77 -10.92
N GLY A 37 8.83 -6.76 -11.83
CA GLY A 37 8.73 -7.72 -12.93
C GLY A 37 8.43 -9.16 -12.51
N ARG A 38 7.95 -9.38 -11.28
CA ARG A 38 7.56 -10.71 -10.75
C ARG A 38 6.15 -11.11 -11.15
N ILE A 39 5.29 -10.13 -11.43
CA ILE A 39 3.90 -10.29 -11.84
C ILE A 39 3.70 -9.47 -13.12
N GLN A 40 2.93 -9.99 -14.07
CA GLN A 40 2.59 -9.26 -15.30
C GLN A 40 1.69 -8.06 -14.97
N ALA A 41 2.06 -6.88 -15.47
CA ALA A 41 1.27 -5.68 -15.32
C ALA A 41 0.07 -5.67 -16.26
N PRO A 42 -1.04 -5.00 -15.89
CA PRO A 42 -2.05 -4.58 -16.85
C PRO A 42 -1.43 -3.68 -17.94
N GLU A 43 -2.08 -3.67 -19.11
CA GLU A 43 -1.65 -2.84 -20.23
C GLU A 43 -1.57 -1.35 -19.84
N GLY A 44 -0.50 -0.67 -20.27
CA GLY A 44 -0.30 0.76 -20.03
C GLY A 44 0.23 1.14 -18.65
N TRP A 45 0.41 0.19 -17.72
CA TRP A 45 0.91 0.48 -16.37
C TRP A 45 2.42 0.62 -16.27
N LEU A 46 3.18 -0.02 -17.18
CA LEU A 46 4.64 0.03 -17.19
C LEU A 46 5.15 0.90 -18.34
N LYS A 47 6.11 1.77 -18.03
CA LYS A 47 6.90 2.51 -19.00
C LYS A 47 8.37 2.10 -18.86
N VAL A 48 8.89 1.46 -19.90
CA VAL A 48 10.34 1.21 -20.02
C VAL A 48 11.03 2.52 -20.42
N ILE A 49 12.17 2.79 -19.80
CA ILE A 49 12.99 3.98 -20.03
C ILE A 49 14.35 3.51 -20.56
N GLU A 50 14.93 4.26 -21.49
CA GLU A 50 16.24 4.02 -22.13
C GLU A 50 17.35 4.86 -21.49
#